data_AF-A0A3D4CIP8-F1
#
_entry.id   AF-A0A3D4CIP8-F1
#
_cell.length_a   1.000
_cell.length_b   1.000
_cell.length_c   1.000
_cell.angle_alpha   90.00
_cell.angle_beta   90.00
_cell.angle_gamma   90.00
#
_symmetry.space_group_name_H-M   'P 1'
#
loop_
_entity.id
_entity.type
_entity.pdbx_description
1 polymer ?
#
loop_
_entity_poly.entity_id
_entity_poly.type
_entity_poly.pdbx_seq_one_letter_code
_entity_poly.pdbx_strand_id
1 'polypeptide(L)'
;MKCKVNFNYSYFLISWLIFSAGFSFSQEIKTISPTPKIQKHKKVDEGEKLIFKYKAVNPSNDTLIVLPPEVDCSCTSVDYPDFILPQQEIELVISFDTDKKWGIQERKVEIKAETKDKKTIYHIPLKFKVNVKATPETKALIKKQIKESKK
;
A
#
# COMPACT_ATOMS: atom_id res chain seq x y z
N MET A 1 -3.81 68.73 16.86
CA MET A 1 -3.66 68.18 15.50
C MET A 1 -4.44 66.87 15.44
N LYS A 2 -5.65 66.86 14.85
CA LYS A 2 -6.52 65.65 14.77
C LYS A 2 -6.34 65.04 13.38
N CYS A 3 -5.57 63.94 13.30
CA CYS A 3 -5.48 63.15 12.08
C CYS A 3 -6.82 62.44 11.85
N LYS A 4 -7.55 62.82 10.80
CA LYS A 4 -8.71 62.08 10.31
C LYS A 4 -8.22 60.93 9.44
N VAL A 5 -8.26 59.71 9.99
CA VAL A 5 -8.08 58.49 9.21
C VAL A 5 -9.35 58.29 8.38
N ASN A 6 -9.27 58.49 7.07
CA ASN A 6 -10.37 58.18 6.16
C ASN A 6 -10.42 56.67 5.91
N PHE A 7 -11.35 55.99 6.58
CA PHE A 7 -11.59 54.56 6.42
C PHE A 7 -12.36 54.30 5.12
N ASN A 8 -11.64 53.90 4.06
CA ASN A 8 -12.24 53.58 2.77
C ASN A 8 -12.90 52.20 2.81
N TYR A 9 -14.22 52.18 2.93
CA TYR A 9 -15.08 50.99 3.00
C TYR A 9 -14.93 50.03 1.81
N SER A 10 -14.51 50.54 0.65
CA SER A 10 -14.25 49.76 -0.57
C SER A 10 -13.19 48.67 -0.39
N TYR A 11 -12.14 48.91 0.42
CA TYR A 11 -11.09 47.92 0.68
C TYR A 11 -11.51 46.82 1.66
N PHE A 12 -12.56 47.06 2.46
CA PHE A 12 -13.06 46.08 3.43
C PHE A 12 -13.89 44.98 2.77
N LEU A 13 -14.61 45.30 1.69
CA LEU A 13 -15.40 44.34 0.91
C LEU A 13 -14.51 43.43 0.03
N ILE A 14 -13.39 43.95 -0.47
CA ILE A 14 -12.45 43.19 -1.30
C ILE A 14 -11.72 42.12 -0.48
N SER A 15 -11.46 42.38 0.81
CA SER A 15 -10.83 41.42 1.72
C SER A 15 -11.72 40.21 2.07
N TRP A 16 -13.05 40.39 2.05
CA TRP A 16 -14.01 39.31 2.35
C TRP A 16 -14.19 38.32 1.19
N LEU A 17 -13.97 38.78 -0.05
CA LEU A 17 -14.10 37.97 -1.27
C LEU A 17 -12.96 36.96 -1.46
N ILE A 18 -11.80 37.17 -0.82
CA ILE A 18 -10.64 36.27 -0.95
C ILE A 18 -10.67 35.14 0.10
N PHE A 19 -11.49 35.27 1.15
CA PHE A 19 -11.59 34.28 2.23
C PHE A 19 -12.43 33.04 1.86
N SER A 20 -13.23 33.07 0.78
CA SER A 20 -14.10 31.95 0.38
C SER A 20 -13.46 30.96 -0.60
N ALA A 21 -12.28 31.26 -1.18
CA ALA A 21 -11.67 30.45 -2.24
C ALA A 21 -10.72 29.34 -1.74
N GLY A 22 -10.71 29.03 -0.44
CA GLY A 22 -9.72 28.15 0.19
C GLY A 22 -10.09 26.66 0.32
N PHE A 23 -11.27 26.21 -0.13
CA PHE A 23 -11.63 24.79 -0.06
C PHE A 23 -11.13 24.04 -1.31
N SER A 24 -9.83 23.80 -1.36
CA SER A 24 -9.27 22.77 -2.25
C SER A 24 -9.75 21.41 -1.75
N PHE A 25 -10.60 20.73 -2.54
CA PHE A 25 -10.93 19.33 -2.29
C PHE A 25 -9.65 18.51 -2.38
N SER A 26 -9.17 18.04 -1.21
CA SER A 26 -8.18 16.98 -1.16
C SER A 26 -8.78 15.75 -1.83
N GLN A 27 -8.09 15.16 -2.80
CA GLN A 27 -8.51 13.89 -3.39
C GLN A 27 -8.60 12.83 -2.28
N GLU A 28 -9.75 12.19 -2.15
CA GLU A 28 -9.97 11.14 -1.15
C GLU A 28 -9.40 9.81 -1.69
N ILE A 29 -8.32 9.33 -1.07
CA ILE A 29 -7.77 8.00 -1.36
C ILE A 29 -8.70 6.96 -0.72
N LYS A 30 -9.51 6.27 -1.51
CA LYS A 30 -10.39 5.20 -1.02
C LYS A 30 -9.60 3.92 -0.82
N THR A 31 -9.36 3.56 0.43
CA THR A 31 -8.63 2.34 0.79
C THR A 31 -9.61 1.21 1.10
N ILE A 32 -9.48 0.09 0.39
CA ILE A 32 -10.13 -1.18 0.74
C ILE A 32 -9.22 -1.84 1.77
N SER A 33 -9.73 -2.05 3.00
CA SER A 33 -8.95 -2.70 4.06
C SER A 33 -9.10 -4.22 3.96
N PRO A 34 -8.09 -4.95 3.47
CA PRO A 34 -8.14 -6.42 3.43
C PRO A 34 -8.08 -6.97 4.85
N THR A 35 -8.77 -8.09 5.07
CA THR A 35 -8.72 -8.82 6.34
C THR A 35 -7.87 -10.08 6.17
N PRO A 36 -6.85 -10.31 7.01
CA PRO A 36 -6.31 -9.46 8.09
C PRO A 36 -5.35 -8.34 7.61
N LYS A 37 -5.21 -7.25 8.38
CA LYS A 37 -4.36 -6.07 8.03
C LYS A 37 -2.87 -6.39 7.90
N ILE A 38 -2.33 -7.28 8.74
CA ILE A 38 -0.98 -7.83 8.61
C ILE A 38 -1.06 -9.33 8.91
N GLN A 39 -0.74 -10.19 7.93
CA GLN A 39 -0.73 -11.62 8.14
C GLN A 39 0.65 -12.08 8.64
N LYS A 40 0.72 -12.57 9.87
CA LYS A 40 1.95 -13.10 10.47
C LYS A 40 2.04 -14.60 10.23
N HIS A 41 3.16 -15.06 9.68
CA HIS A 41 3.47 -16.48 9.55
C HIS A 41 4.39 -16.95 10.68
N LYS A 42 4.32 -18.23 11.00
CA LYS A 42 5.30 -18.88 11.89
C LYS A 42 6.69 -18.85 11.24
N LYS A 43 7.70 -19.12 12.05
CA LYS A 43 9.08 -19.24 11.58
C LYS A 43 9.18 -20.44 10.61
N VAL A 44 9.88 -20.24 9.50
CA VAL A 44 10.06 -21.23 8.43
C VAL A 44 11.52 -21.35 8.07
N ASP A 45 11.91 -22.45 7.43
CA ASP A 45 13.25 -22.60 6.89
C ASP A 45 13.35 -21.93 5.50
N GLU A 46 14.55 -21.49 5.15
CA GLU A 46 14.85 -20.90 3.84
C GLU A 46 14.65 -21.94 2.71
N GLY A 47 14.08 -21.49 1.58
CA GLY A 47 13.75 -22.32 0.42
C GLY A 47 12.30 -22.82 0.39
N GLU A 48 11.50 -22.49 1.41
CA GLU A 48 10.06 -22.74 1.40
C GLU A 48 9.29 -21.68 0.57
N LYS A 49 8.20 -22.10 -0.07
CA LYS A 49 7.25 -21.21 -0.74
C LYS A 49 6.03 -20.98 0.16
N LEU A 50 5.80 -19.75 0.57
CA LEU A 50 4.69 -19.39 1.47
C LEU A 50 3.52 -18.84 0.69
N ILE A 51 2.31 -19.10 1.18
CA ILE A 51 1.05 -18.62 0.60
C ILE A 51 0.29 -17.82 1.65
N PHE A 52 -0.10 -16.60 1.29
CA PHE A 52 -0.90 -15.70 2.11
C PHE A 52 -2.20 -15.39 1.38
N LYS A 53 -3.33 -15.59 2.05
CA LYS A 53 -4.66 -15.38 1.48
C LYS A 53 -5.33 -14.23 2.19
N TYR A 54 -5.79 -13.25 1.44
CA TYR A 54 -6.52 -12.09 1.93
C TYR A 54 -7.91 -12.06 1.32
N LYS A 55 -8.87 -11.60 2.11
CA LYS A 55 -10.21 -11.32 1.59
C LYS A 55 -10.41 -9.83 1.46
N ALA A 56 -11.02 -9.42 0.35
CA ALA A 56 -11.39 -8.04 0.06
C ALA A 56 -12.79 -8.02 -0.56
N VAL A 57 -13.53 -6.95 -0.31
CA VAL A 57 -14.86 -6.71 -0.89
C VAL A 57 -14.82 -5.46 -1.74
N ASN A 58 -15.49 -5.46 -2.89
CA ASN A 58 -15.70 -4.24 -3.66
C ASN A 58 -16.74 -3.34 -2.96
N PRO A 59 -16.34 -2.18 -2.40
CA PRO A 59 -17.26 -1.31 -1.67
C PRO A 59 -18.12 -0.43 -2.58
N SER A 60 -17.87 -0.44 -3.89
CA SER A 60 -18.55 0.41 -4.86
C SER A 60 -19.76 -0.29 -5.48
N ASN A 61 -20.64 0.51 -6.07
CA ASN A 61 -21.76 0.01 -6.87
C ASN A 61 -21.38 -0.29 -8.32
N ASP A 62 -20.10 -0.08 -8.68
CA ASP A 62 -19.56 -0.29 -10.02
C ASP A 62 -18.58 -1.48 -10.04
N THR A 63 -18.33 -2.04 -11.22
CA THR A 63 -17.27 -3.03 -11.39
C THR A 63 -15.91 -2.33 -11.28
N LEU A 64 -15.02 -2.89 -10.46
CA LEU A 64 -13.62 -2.46 -10.38
C LEU A 64 -12.76 -3.25 -11.37
N ILE A 65 -11.86 -2.56 -12.05
CA ILE A 65 -10.81 -3.11 -12.91
C ILE A 65 -9.53 -3.12 -12.08
N VAL A 66 -8.94 -4.30 -11.88
CA VAL A 66 -7.72 -4.43 -11.07
C VAL A 66 -6.50 -4.12 -11.92
N LEU A 67 -5.63 -3.25 -11.41
CA LEU A 67 -4.38 -2.87 -12.04
C LEU A 67 -3.25 -3.81 -11.60
N PRO A 68 -2.17 -3.92 -12.40
CA PRO A 68 -1.02 -4.75 -12.04
C PRO A 68 -0.48 -4.41 -10.63
N PRO A 69 -0.22 -5.43 -9.79
CA PRO A 69 0.20 -5.24 -8.41
C PRO A 69 1.62 -4.70 -8.34
N GLU A 70 1.85 -3.81 -7.38
CA GLU A 70 3.17 -3.31 -7.04
C GLU A 70 3.76 -4.18 -5.92
N VAL A 71 4.90 -4.83 -6.21
CA VAL A 71 5.64 -5.71 -5.29
C VAL A 71 7.10 -5.25 -5.14
N ASP A 72 7.65 -5.41 -3.93
CA ASP A 72 9.02 -4.98 -3.63
C ASP A 72 10.13 -5.88 -4.22
N CYS A 73 9.81 -7.13 -4.58
CA CYS A 73 10.76 -8.09 -5.12
C CYS A 73 10.10 -9.07 -6.10
N SER A 74 10.90 -9.58 -7.04
CA SER A 74 10.52 -10.72 -7.90
C SER A 74 10.25 -12.02 -7.13
N CYS A 75 10.66 -12.08 -5.86
CA CYS A 75 10.40 -13.19 -4.95
C CYS A 75 8.95 -13.23 -4.42
N THR A 76 8.13 -12.23 -4.75
CA THR A 76 6.72 -12.17 -4.36
C THR A 76 5.87 -12.11 -5.62
N SER A 77 4.87 -12.97 -5.72
CA SER A 77 3.87 -12.93 -6.79
C SER A 77 2.47 -12.85 -6.20
N VAL A 78 1.53 -12.31 -6.96
CA VAL A 78 0.15 -12.09 -6.51
C VAL A 78 -0.78 -12.67 -7.56
N ASP A 79 -1.72 -13.48 -7.11
CA ASP A 79 -2.87 -13.94 -7.89
C ASP A 79 -4.09 -13.12 -7.51
N TYR A 80 -4.74 -12.54 -8.52
CA TYR A 80 -5.82 -11.58 -8.39
C TYR A 80 -6.73 -11.63 -9.64
N PRO A 81 -8.03 -11.32 -9.50
CA PRO A 81 -8.94 -11.26 -10.64
C PRO A 81 -8.77 -9.95 -11.42
N ASP A 82 -9.02 -9.97 -12.72
CA ASP A 82 -9.01 -8.74 -13.56
C ASP A 82 -10.14 -7.77 -13.19
N PHE A 83 -11.27 -8.31 -12.73
CA PHE A 83 -12.48 -7.56 -12.42
C PHE A 83 -13.11 -7.98 -11.09
N ILE A 84 -13.69 -7.03 -10.37
CA ILE A 84 -14.41 -7.27 -9.11
C ILE A 84 -15.81 -6.68 -9.24
N LEU A 85 -16.86 -7.50 -9.19
CA LEU A 85 -18.24 -7.03 -9.28
C LEU A 85 -18.65 -6.24 -8.03
N PRO A 86 -19.68 -5.38 -8.11
CA PRO A 86 -20.21 -4.66 -6.95
C PRO A 86 -20.53 -5.59 -5.79
N GLN A 87 -20.09 -5.24 -4.58
CA GLN A 87 -20.31 -6.01 -3.34
C GLN A 87 -19.78 -7.45 -3.36
N GLN A 88 -18.99 -7.83 -4.37
CA GLN A 88 -18.39 -9.15 -4.44
C GLN A 88 -17.21 -9.25 -3.48
N GLU A 89 -17.18 -10.33 -2.68
CA GLU A 89 -16.00 -10.74 -1.93
C GLU A 89 -15.06 -11.55 -2.84
N ILE A 90 -13.77 -11.24 -2.79
CA ILE A 90 -12.71 -11.90 -3.54
C ILE A 90 -11.61 -12.39 -2.60
N GLU A 91 -10.89 -13.42 -3.04
CA GLU A 91 -9.66 -13.88 -2.41
C GLU A 91 -8.45 -13.42 -3.23
N LEU A 92 -7.48 -12.81 -2.56
CA LEU A 92 -6.20 -12.37 -3.12
C LEU A 92 -5.11 -13.26 -2.55
N VAL A 93 -4.32 -13.90 -3.41
CA VAL A 93 -3.34 -14.90 -2.99
C VAL A 93 -1.93 -14.40 -3.29
N ILE A 94 -1.16 -14.13 -2.24
CA ILE A 94 0.26 -13.79 -2.36
C ILE A 94 1.09 -15.05 -2.19
N SER A 95 1.99 -15.30 -3.13
CA SER A 95 3.05 -16.30 -3.00
C SER A 95 4.38 -15.61 -2.71
N PHE A 96 5.12 -16.09 -1.71
CA PHE A 96 6.43 -15.59 -1.34
C PHE A 96 7.45 -16.72 -1.35
N ASP A 97 8.48 -16.58 -2.19
CA ASP A 97 9.61 -17.49 -2.23
C ASP A 97 10.68 -17.04 -1.23
N THR A 98 10.96 -17.91 -0.26
CA THR A 98 11.95 -17.63 0.79
C THR A 98 13.38 -17.98 0.37
N ASP A 99 13.62 -18.47 -0.86
CA ASP A 99 14.96 -18.77 -1.34
C ASP A 99 15.88 -17.54 -1.22
N LYS A 100 17.05 -17.75 -0.62
CA LYS A 100 18.05 -16.69 -0.35
C LYS A 100 17.47 -15.52 0.46
N LYS A 101 16.45 -15.76 1.28
CA LYS A 101 15.89 -14.80 2.25
C LYS A 101 16.12 -15.34 3.66
N TRP A 102 16.34 -14.45 4.61
CA TRP A 102 16.57 -14.82 6.00
C TRP A 102 16.15 -13.71 6.97
N GLY A 103 16.00 -14.08 8.25
CA GLY A 103 15.60 -13.16 9.30
C GLY A 103 14.14 -12.72 9.17
N ILE A 104 13.82 -11.58 9.77
CA ILE A 104 12.46 -11.02 9.73
C ILE A 104 12.25 -10.37 8.37
N GLN A 105 11.30 -10.92 7.62
CA GLN A 105 10.82 -10.41 6.34
C GLN A 105 9.44 -9.80 6.58
N GLU A 106 9.34 -8.48 6.43
CA GLU A 106 8.08 -7.76 6.44
C GLU A 106 7.91 -7.13 5.05
N ARG A 107 6.81 -7.44 4.37
CA ARG A 107 6.60 -7.09 2.98
C ARG A 107 5.26 -6.41 2.80
N LYS A 108 5.24 -5.40 1.94
CA LYS A 108 4.04 -4.72 1.50
C LYS A 108 3.78 -5.08 0.04
N VAL A 109 2.52 -5.35 -0.28
CA VAL A 109 2.04 -5.52 -1.65
C VAL A 109 0.90 -4.53 -1.82
N GLU A 110 0.95 -3.71 -2.85
CA GLU A 110 -0.10 -2.74 -3.14
C GLU A 110 -0.84 -3.17 -4.40
N ILE A 111 -2.13 -3.44 -4.27
CA ILE A 111 -3.02 -3.64 -5.42
C ILE A 111 -3.85 -2.37 -5.57
N LYS A 112 -3.99 -1.90 -6.81
CA LYS A 112 -4.88 -0.79 -7.15
C LYS A 112 -6.02 -1.31 -8.00
N ALA A 113 -7.21 -0.76 -7.84
CA ALA A 113 -8.35 -1.08 -8.68
C ALA A 113 -9.12 0.19 -9.02
N GLU A 114 -9.48 0.39 -10.28
CA GLU A 114 -10.18 1.59 -10.74
C GLU A 114 -11.61 1.29 -11.19
N THR A 115 -12.51 2.24 -11.04
CA THR A 115 -13.85 2.14 -11.62
C THR A 115 -13.77 2.19 -13.15
N LYS A 116 -14.73 1.61 -13.86
CA LYS A 116 -14.78 1.65 -15.34
C LYS A 116 -14.69 3.06 -15.92
N ASP A 117 -15.24 4.06 -15.22
CA ASP A 117 -15.20 5.46 -15.62
C ASP A 117 -13.88 6.17 -15.26
N LYS A 118 -12.92 5.45 -14.66
CA LYS A 118 -11.59 5.91 -14.24
C LYS A 118 -11.58 7.11 -13.30
N LYS A 119 -12.72 7.42 -12.68
CA LYS A 119 -12.81 8.55 -11.75
C LYS A 119 -12.28 8.22 -10.37
N THR A 120 -12.39 6.95 -9.96
CA THR A 120 -12.03 6.52 -8.61
C THR A 120 -11.00 5.40 -8.68
N ILE A 121 -9.91 5.56 -7.93
CA ILE A 121 -8.90 4.53 -7.72
C ILE A 121 -8.99 4.08 -6.27
N TYR A 122 -9.13 2.77 -6.10
CA TYR A 122 -9.13 2.07 -4.82
C TYR A 122 -7.77 1.45 -4.56
N HIS A 123 -7.28 1.61 -3.34
CA HIS A 123 -6.03 1.05 -2.87
C HIS A 123 -6.29 -0.14 -1.95
N ILE A 124 -5.63 -1.26 -2.20
CA ILE A 124 -5.76 -2.50 -1.42
C ILE A 124 -4.36 -2.88 -0.89
N PRO A 125 -3.94 -2.30 0.25
CA PRO A 125 -2.63 -2.57 0.83
C PRO A 125 -2.64 -3.92 1.55
N LEU A 126 -1.84 -4.87 1.07
CA LEU A 126 -1.61 -6.16 1.70
C LEU A 126 -0.26 -6.16 2.41
N LYS A 127 -0.18 -6.78 3.58
CA LYS A 127 1.05 -6.84 4.37
C LYS A 127 1.21 -8.19 5.02
N PHE A 128 2.39 -8.80 4.86
CA PHE A 128 2.73 -10.02 5.57
C PHE A 128 4.07 -9.91 6.29
N LYS A 129 4.22 -10.73 7.33
CA LYS A 129 5.44 -10.82 8.14
C LYS A 129 5.80 -12.26 8.42
N VAL A 130 7.03 -12.64 8.13
CA VAL A 130 7.57 -13.98 8.39
C VAL A 130 9.00 -13.90 8.91
N ASN A 131 9.41 -14.88 9.70
CA ASN A 131 10.80 -15.04 10.12
C ASN A 131 11.39 -16.27 9.41
N VAL A 132 12.39 -16.07 8.57
CA VAL A 132 13.02 -17.12 7.77
C VAL A 132 14.35 -17.52 8.40
N LYS A 133 14.53 -18.82 8.66
CA LYS A 133 15.76 -19.36 9.22
C LYS A 133 16.74 -19.69 8.11
N ALA A 134 17.87 -18.98 8.11
CA ALA A 134 18.94 -19.21 7.13
C ALA A 134 19.47 -20.65 7.18
N THR A 135 19.75 -21.21 5.99
CA THR A 135 20.45 -22.48 5.84
C THR A 135 21.90 -22.38 6.37
N PRO A 136 22.55 -23.53 6.68
CA PRO A 136 23.96 -23.54 7.05
C PRO A 136 24.87 -22.91 5.98
N GLU A 137 24.56 -23.14 4.70
CA GLU A 137 25.29 -22.58 3.56
C GLU A 137 25.17 -21.06 3.52
N THR A 138 23.94 -20.54 3.60
CA THR A 138 23.67 -19.10 3.66
C THR A 138 24.37 -18.45 4.86
N LYS A 139 24.38 -19.12 6.02
CA LYS A 139 25.13 -18.64 7.21
C LYS A 139 26.63 -18.58 6.96
N ALA A 140 27.20 -19.57 6.29
CA ALA A 140 28.63 -19.60 5.97
C ALA A 140 29.01 -18.46 5.00
N LEU A 141 28.18 -18.22 3.98
CA LEU A 141 28.34 -17.10 3.04
C LEU A 141 28.28 -15.75 3.75
N ILE A 142 27.29 -15.53 4.62
CA ILE A 142 27.15 -14.30 5.42
C ILE A 142 28.39 -14.09 6.31
N LYS A 143 28.87 -15.14 7.00
CA LYS A 143 30.06 -15.05 7.84
C LYS A 143 31.30 -14.66 7.04
N LYS A 144 31.44 -15.16 5.82
CA LYS A 144 32.53 -14.80 4.90
C LYS A 144 32.44 -13.33 4.48
N GLN A 145 31.26 -12.87 4.05
CA GLN A 145 31.03 -11.47 3.65
C GLN A 145 31.32 -10.48 4.79
N ILE A 146 30.87 -10.78 6.01
CA ILE A 146 31.13 -9.94 7.19
C ILE A 146 32.62 -9.88 7.54
N LYS A 147 33.37 -10.96 7.30
CA LYS A 147 34.81 -11.00 7.53
C LYS A 147 35.56 -10.17 6.49
N GLU A 148 35.11 -10.20 5.23
CA GLU A 148 35.68 -9.43 4.13
C GLU A 148 35.38 -7.93 4.26
N SER A 149 34.19 -7.53 4.72
CA SER A 149 33.83 -6.12 4.90
C SER A 149 34.52 -5.43 6.10
N LYS A 150 35.19 -6.20 6.96
CA LYS A 150 35.93 -5.71 8.13
C LYS A 150 37.45 -5.66 7.91
N LYS A 151 37.91 -6.08 6.73
CA LYS A 151 39.32 -6.04 6.32
C LYS A 151 39.56 -4.84 5.43
#